data_AF-A0A8C7DAG6-F1
#
_entry.id   AF-A0A8C7DAG6-F1
#
_cell.length_a   1.000
_cell.length_b   1.000
_cell.length_c   1.000
_cell.angle_alpha   90.00
_cell.angle_beta   90.00
_cell.angle_gamma   90.00
#
_symmetry.space_group_name_H-M   'P 1'
#
loop_
_entity.id
_entity.type
_entity.pdbx_description
1 polymer ?
#
loop_
_entity_poly.entity_id
_entity_poly.type
_entity_poly.pdbx_seq_one_letter_code
_entity_poly.pdbx_strand_id
1 'polypeptide(L)'
;MSNGKDAPAAANSSQMTLQVCLEECMEALDLFLNNHFSESLDKLRPRAKESMYHALIYATVLEMQAMMTFQQDDIVNAGCYYTWTLISTDRVCVCGFAEQLQALHADACYAECLLQRAALTFLQDENMVSFIKGGIKVRNSYLIYKELHTFIQSNSSLQGPNHIHLEGGVSFGIGAFNLTLSMFPPRLLKVLEFAGFSGDKEYGLSQLNDGATTNNLRSMLCALLLLCYYTFLTFILDQCVPVVCWWGGTVMMICHQAVVLFEDGCKAQQQWKQFHHMCYWELMWCFTYKCVWRMAYFYADLLSNESRWSKAMYVYMKAAYLSMLAPGEARPFGEDEVELFRQVSTFKQKIAGKSPPTEKFAIRKARRYKASCPVRLPVPVLEMMYMWNGFSMISKRPELTEGMLQTLVEAERILLESPANEYSMDDRCVIHLLKGLCLKNQGHIRAAEECFNKVYNSEKKIKFDHYLVPNALLELSVVYIDTGRKEEAIKLLMCTKLSLALNLSNLTINLSS
;
A
#
# COMPACT_ATOMS: atom_id res chain seq x y z
N MET A 1 22.19 61.86 48.72
CA MET A 1 23.32 60.97 48.41
C MET A 1 22.84 59.53 48.52
N SER A 2 23.32 58.67 47.61
CA SER A 2 23.02 57.23 47.45
C SER A 2 21.73 56.86 46.69
N ASN A 3 21.82 57.03 45.36
CA ASN A 3 21.07 56.25 44.37
C ASN A 3 21.50 54.79 44.42
N GLY A 4 20.61 53.87 44.78
CA GLY A 4 20.75 52.45 44.46
C GLY A 4 20.11 52.18 43.11
N LYS A 5 20.93 51.94 42.08
CA LYS A 5 20.47 51.51 40.75
C LYS A 5 20.04 50.04 40.82
N ASP A 6 18.77 49.79 40.54
CA ASP A 6 18.30 48.48 40.09
C ASP A 6 19.02 48.14 38.78
N ALA A 7 19.82 47.08 38.80
CA ALA A 7 20.30 46.44 37.59
C ALA A 7 19.14 45.63 36.99
N PRO A 8 18.84 45.75 35.70
CA PRO A 8 17.84 44.88 35.11
C PRO A 8 18.41 43.47 35.09
N ALA A 9 17.71 42.54 35.73
CA ALA A 9 17.95 41.12 35.59
C ALA A 9 17.89 40.79 34.09
N ALA A 10 19.05 40.45 33.51
CA ALA A 10 19.13 39.92 32.17
C ALA A 10 18.28 38.64 32.15
N ALA A 11 17.10 38.73 31.55
CA ALA A 11 16.34 37.57 31.14
C ALA A 11 17.19 36.85 30.09
N ASN A 12 17.96 35.84 30.54
CA ASN A 12 18.53 34.82 29.68
C ASN A 12 17.37 34.01 29.08
N SER A 13 16.72 34.59 28.08
CA SER A 13 16.05 33.81 27.04
C SER A 13 17.17 33.03 26.34
N SER A 14 17.39 31.78 26.75
CA SER A 14 18.33 30.87 26.08
C SER A 14 17.98 30.83 24.60
N GLN A 15 18.80 31.46 23.76
CA GLN A 15 18.60 31.48 22.33
C GLN A 15 18.64 30.03 21.82
N MET A 16 17.50 29.53 21.36
CA MET A 16 17.34 28.14 20.98
C MET A 16 18.20 27.84 19.75
N THR A 17 19.11 26.88 19.87
CA THR A 17 19.97 26.48 18.75
C THR A 17 19.25 25.46 17.87
N LEU A 18 19.65 25.40 16.60
CA LEU A 18 19.16 24.40 15.65
C LEU A 18 19.37 22.97 16.18
N GLN A 19 20.48 22.73 16.89
CA GLN A 19 20.80 21.43 17.48
C GLN A 19 19.76 21.00 18.52
N VAL A 20 19.38 21.89 19.44
CA VAL A 20 18.33 21.59 20.46
C VAL A 20 17.00 21.27 19.78
N CYS A 21 16.66 21.99 18.70
CA CYS A 21 15.44 21.69 17.95
C CYS A 21 15.43 20.28 17.35
N LEU A 22 16.57 19.85 16.79
CA LEU A 22 16.73 18.54 16.18
C LEU A 22 16.68 17.41 17.22
N GLU A 23 17.38 17.57 18.33
CA GLU A 23 17.40 16.62 19.45
C GLU A 23 15.99 16.39 20.00
N GLU A 24 15.24 17.47 20.28
CA GLU A 24 13.86 17.37 20.77
C GLU A 24 12.92 16.69 19.77
N CYS A 25 13.10 16.96 18.46
CA CYS A 25 12.31 16.32 17.42
C CYS A 25 12.64 14.83 17.29
N MET A 26 13.91 14.43 17.46
CA MET A 26 14.31 13.02 17.47
C MET A 26 13.71 12.27 18.67
N GLU A 27 13.76 12.87 19.86
CA GLU A 27 13.10 12.31 21.04
C GLU A 27 11.58 12.16 20.83
N ALA A 28 10.93 13.15 20.20
CA ALA A 28 9.52 13.06 19.89
C ALA A 28 9.20 11.94 18.88
N LEU A 29 10.06 11.72 17.89
CA LEU A 29 9.93 10.59 16.96
C LEU A 29 10.15 9.25 17.64
N ASP A 30 11.10 9.16 18.57
CA ASP A 30 11.33 7.96 19.37
C ASP A 30 10.11 7.62 20.24
N LEU A 31 9.51 8.62 20.89
CA LEU A 31 8.23 8.44 21.60
C LEU A 31 7.14 7.91 20.65
N PHE A 32 7.01 8.49 19.46
CA PHE A 32 6.03 8.04 18.46
C PHE A 32 6.24 6.58 18.06
N LEU A 33 7.48 6.20 17.75
CA LEU A 33 7.86 4.84 17.35
C LEU A 33 7.68 3.81 18.46
N ASN A 34 7.78 4.23 19.73
CA ASN A 34 7.54 3.40 20.90
C ASN A 34 6.08 3.45 21.40
N ASN A 35 5.13 3.84 20.55
CA ASN A 35 3.68 3.92 20.83
C ASN A 35 3.26 4.97 21.89
N HIS A 36 4.15 5.90 22.24
CA HIS A 36 3.84 7.05 23.10
C HIS A 36 3.34 8.24 22.28
N PHE A 37 2.24 8.04 21.53
CA PHE A 37 1.77 8.98 20.51
C PHE A 37 1.37 10.36 21.07
N SER A 38 0.64 10.38 22.19
CA SER A 38 0.22 11.65 22.83
C SER A 38 1.41 12.44 23.36
N GLU A 39 2.37 11.76 23.99
CA GLU A 39 3.58 12.39 24.53
C GLU A 39 4.45 12.98 23.40
N SER A 40 4.58 12.26 22.28
CA SER A 40 5.23 12.77 21.07
C SER A 40 4.59 14.07 20.57
N LEU A 41 3.26 14.09 20.41
CA LEU A 41 2.53 15.26 19.94
C LEU A 41 2.60 16.44 20.91
N ASP A 42 2.51 16.18 22.22
CA ASP A 42 2.57 17.21 23.25
C ASP A 42 3.98 17.81 23.39
N LYS A 43 5.03 17.05 23.07
CA LYS A 43 6.40 17.57 22.97
C LYS A 43 6.58 18.47 21.74
N LEU A 44 5.97 18.12 20.62
CA LEU A 44 6.12 18.86 19.35
C LEU A 44 5.28 20.14 19.27
N ARG A 45 4.01 20.07 19.72
CA ARG A 45 2.99 21.11 19.51
C ARG A 45 3.39 22.51 20.01
N PRO A 46 3.97 22.69 21.22
CA PRO A 46 4.27 24.02 21.75
C PRO A 46 5.25 24.81 20.87
N ARG A 47 6.21 24.12 20.26
CA ARG A 47 7.28 24.72 19.46
C ARG A 47 7.06 24.65 17.96
N ALA A 48 5.95 24.05 17.52
CA ALA A 48 5.57 23.98 16.11
C ALA A 48 5.48 25.37 15.47
N LYS A 49 5.27 26.45 16.25
CA LYS A 49 5.23 27.83 15.74
C LYS A 49 6.58 28.54 15.69
N GLU A 50 7.60 27.98 16.33
CA GLU A 50 8.88 28.65 16.60
C GLU A 50 10.06 27.99 15.89
N SER A 51 9.93 26.70 15.55
CA SER A 51 11.00 25.90 14.95
C SER A 51 10.52 25.18 13.69
N MET A 52 11.27 25.32 12.59
CA MET A 52 10.96 24.66 11.31
C MET A 52 10.86 23.14 11.43
N TYR A 53 11.70 22.54 12.30
CA TYR A 53 11.71 21.09 12.52
C TYR A 53 10.53 20.62 13.34
N HIS A 54 10.16 21.34 14.41
CA HIS A 54 8.96 21.02 15.16
C HIS A 54 7.71 21.15 14.31
N ALA A 55 7.64 22.20 13.48
CA ALA A 55 6.54 22.42 12.53
C ALA A 55 6.42 21.26 11.53
N LEU A 56 7.54 20.86 10.93
CA LEU A 56 7.60 19.77 9.95
C LEU A 56 7.23 18.43 10.61
N ILE A 57 7.90 18.05 11.69
CA ILE A 57 7.69 16.75 12.33
C ILE A 57 6.28 16.63 12.92
N TYR A 58 5.74 17.70 13.51
CA TYR A 58 4.34 17.72 13.94
C TYR A 58 3.38 17.50 12.77
N ALA A 59 3.60 18.19 11.63
CA ALA A 59 2.78 17.99 10.43
C ALA A 59 2.92 16.57 9.87
N THR A 60 4.12 15.98 9.89
CA THR A 60 4.39 14.60 9.50
C THR A 60 3.64 13.59 10.37
N VAL A 61 3.62 13.77 11.70
CA VAL A 61 2.85 12.89 12.60
C VAL A 61 1.34 13.02 12.32
N LEU A 62 0.83 14.25 12.09
CA LEU A 62 -0.57 14.45 11.71
C LEU A 62 -0.90 13.84 10.35
N GLU A 63 0.04 13.86 9.39
CA GLU A 63 -0.13 13.17 8.11
C GLU A 63 -0.19 11.66 8.30
N MET A 64 0.68 11.07 9.11
CA MET A 64 0.63 9.64 9.42
C MET A 64 -0.72 9.27 10.04
N GLN A 65 -1.24 10.09 10.95
CA GLN A 65 -2.59 9.93 11.49
C GLN A 65 -3.65 9.97 10.38
N ALA A 66 -3.63 11.02 9.54
CA ALA A 66 -4.59 11.20 8.46
C ALA A 66 -4.57 10.07 7.44
N MET A 67 -3.37 9.57 7.10
CA MET A 67 -3.20 8.40 6.24
C MET A 67 -3.81 7.18 6.91
N MET A 68 -3.47 6.89 8.17
CA MET A 68 -3.99 5.70 8.84
C MET A 68 -5.50 5.73 9.07
N THR A 69 -6.07 6.87 9.47
CA THR A 69 -7.51 7.01 9.75
C THR A 69 -8.33 7.11 8.47
N PHE A 70 -7.73 7.66 7.40
CA PHE A 70 -8.39 8.00 6.15
C PHE A 70 -9.67 8.83 6.39
N GLN A 71 -9.63 9.70 7.41
CA GLN A 71 -10.72 10.63 7.74
C GLN A 71 -10.48 11.98 7.07
N GLN A 72 -11.51 12.52 6.43
CA GLN A 72 -11.40 13.80 5.73
C GLN A 72 -10.95 14.93 6.66
N ASP A 73 -11.46 14.96 7.90
CA ASP A 73 -11.09 16.00 8.88
C ASP A 73 -9.60 15.93 9.24
N ASP A 74 -9.06 14.73 9.45
CA ASP A 74 -7.63 14.53 9.73
C ASP A 74 -6.77 14.93 8.51
N ILE A 75 -7.18 14.54 7.29
CA ILE A 75 -6.50 14.88 6.04
C ILE A 75 -6.51 16.40 5.82
N VAL A 76 -7.62 17.08 6.07
CA VAL A 76 -7.73 18.54 5.97
C VAL A 76 -6.86 19.21 7.02
N ASN A 77 -6.92 18.75 8.27
CA ASN A 77 -6.12 19.28 9.38
C ASN A 77 -4.61 19.18 9.09
N ALA A 78 -4.11 18.00 8.71
CA ALA A 78 -2.72 17.81 8.32
C ALA A 78 -2.32 18.73 7.15
N GLY A 79 -3.20 18.86 6.15
CA GLY A 79 -2.99 19.76 5.01
C GLY A 79 -2.90 21.24 5.41
N CYS A 80 -3.71 21.70 6.37
CA CYS A 80 -3.65 23.05 6.91
C CYS A 80 -2.33 23.32 7.64
N TYR A 81 -1.86 22.36 8.45
CA TYR A 81 -0.57 22.47 9.13
C TYR A 81 0.59 22.56 8.14
N TYR A 82 0.64 21.73 7.11
CA TYR A 82 1.66 21.88 6.06
C TYR A 82 1.61 23.22 5.34
N THR A 83 0.41 23.74 5.06
CA THR A 83 0.28 25.09 4.47
C THR A 83 0.87 26.16 5.39
N TRP A 84 0.65 26.05 6.69
CA TRP A 84 1.25 26.94 7.68
C TRP A 84 2.78 26.77 7.75
N THR A 85 3.27 25.52 7.80
CA THR A 85 4.71 25.22 7.84
C THR A 85 5.44 25.77 6.62
N LEU A 86 4.88 25.61 5.41
CA LEU A 86 5.44 26.16 4.18
C LEU A 86 5.65 27.69 4.26
N ILE A 87 4.68 28.42 4.81
CA ILE A 87 4.78 29.88 4.97
C ILE A 87 5.86 30.25 5.99
N SER A 88 6.03 29.44 7.04
CA SER A 88 7.04 29.70 8.08
C SER A 88 8.47 29.47 7.58
N THR A 89 8.68 28.48 6.70
CA THR A 89 10.00 28.13 6.15
C THR A 89 10.44 29.04 5.00
N ASP A 90 9.50 29.58 4.22
CA ASP A 90 9.78 30.47 3.07
C ASP A 90 10.36 31.85 3.48
N ARG A 91 10.27 32.21 4.77
CA ARG A 91 10.68 33.52 5.29
C ARG A 91 12.12 33.60 5.83
N VAL A 92 12.94 32.57 5.62
CA VAL A 92 14.34 32.54 6.13
C VAL A 92 15.25 33.31 5.16
N CYS A 93 15.60 34.56 5.52
CA CYS A 93 16.50 35.43 4.75
C CYS A 93 17.97 35.25 5.20
N VAL A 94 18.96 35.33 4.28
CA VAL A 94 20.37 34.94 4.55
C VAL A 94 21.35 36.13 4.53
N CYS A 95 22.25 36.19 5.52
CA CYS A 95 23.45 37.06 5.63
C CYS A 95 24.61 36.40 6.46
N GLY A 96 25.25 35.33 5.99
CA GLY A 96 26.46 34.76 6.64
C GLY A 96 26.61 33.23 6.54
N PHE A 97 27.74 32.65 7.00
CA PHE A 97 28.05 31.21 6.86
C PHE A 97 27.18 30.28 7.75
N ALA A 98 26.99 30.62 9.03
CA ALA A 98 26.08 29.86 9.91
C ALA A 98 24.62 29.97 9.45
N GLU A 99 24.25 31.14 8.92
CA GLU A 99 22.94 31.40 8.32
C GLU A 99 22.76 30.64 7.00
N GLN A 100 23.84 30.36 6.25
CA GLN A 100 23.81 29.55 5.04
C GLN A 100 23.51 28.07 5.33
N LEU A 101 24.11 27.47 6.36
CA LEU A 101 23.77 26.10 6.75
C LEU A 101 22.30 26.00 7.21
N GLN A 102 21.85 26.96 8.01
CA GLN A 102 20.46 27.02 8.46
C GLN A 102 19.47 27.22 7.30
N ALA A 103 19.85 27.96 6.26
CA ALA A 103 19.07 28.10 5.04
C ALA A 103 18.92 26.77 4.29
N LEU A 104 19.99 25.97 4.17
CA LEU A 104 19.92 24.64 3.55
C LEU A 104 18.97 23.69 4.29
N HIS A 105 18.97 23.75 5.63
CA HIS A 105 17.99 23.01 6.44
C HIS A 105 16.55 23.50 6.20
N ALA A 106 16.34 24.81 6.04
CA ALA A 106 15.03 25.37 5.71
C ALA A 106 14.54 24.93 4.33
N ASP A 107 15.42 24.94 3.32
CA ASP A 107 15.12 24.45 1.96
C ASP A 107 14.74 22.96 1.97
N ALA A 108 15.48 22.15 2.73
CA ALA A 108 15.16 20.72 2.89
C ALA A 108 13.77 20.52 3.53
N CYS A 109 13.45 21.27 4.58
CA CYS A 109 12.14 21.21 5.23
C CYS A 109 11.01 21.68 4.31
N TYR A 110 11.26 22.74 3.53
CA TYR A 110 10.29 23.27 2.57
C TYR A 110 10.02 22.29 1.44
N ALA A 111 11.07 21.67 0.88
CA ALA A 111 10.95 20.63 -0.14
C ALA A 111 10.15 19.42 0.37
N GLU A 112 10.38 19.00 1.60
CA GLU A 112 9.65 17.90 2.25
C GLU A 112 8.16 18.25 2.45
N CYS A 113 7.88 19.44 2.97
CA CYS A 113 6.51 19.94 3.16
C CYS A 113 5.75 20.00 1.82
N LEU A 114 6.42 20.40 0.72
CA LEU A 114 5.81 20.40 -0.60
C LEU A 114 5.41 18.99 -1.05
N LEU A 115 6.29 18.00 -0.81
CA LEU A 115 6.06 16.60 -1.18
C LEU A 115 4.88 16.01 -0.40
N GLN A 116 4.90 16.14 0.92
CA GLN A 116 3.84 15.62 1.81
C GLN A 116 2.51 16.34 1.59
N ARG A 117 2.52 17.67 1.41
CA ARG A 117 1.31 18.42 1.05
C ARG A 117 0.73 17.96 -0.28
N ALA A 118 1.57 17.62 -1.25
CA ALA A 118 1.11 17.08 -2.53
C ALA A 118 0.45 15.71 -2.36
N ALA A 119 1.03 14.82 -1.55
CA ALA A 119 0.44 13.52 -1.23
C ALA A 119 -0.97 13.67 -0.64
N LEU A 120 -1.14 14.53 0.38
CA LEU A 120 -2.46 14.84 0.94
C LEU A 120 -3.41 15.47 -0.08
N THR A 121 -2.92 16.33 -0.98
CA THR A 121 -3.76 16.96 -2.01
C THR A 121 -4.41 15.92 -2.93
N PHE A 122 -3.71 14.82 -3.23
CA PHE A 122 -4.26 13.71 -4.03
C PHE A 122 -5.32 12.88 -3.29
N LEU A 123 -5.40 13.02 -1.97
CA LEU A 123 -6.41 12.38 -1.12
C LEU A 123 -7.58 13.32 -0.77
N GLN A 124 -7.34 14.64 -0.71
CA GLN A 124 -8.34 15.63 -0.30
C GLN A 124 -9.46 15.84 -1.32
N ASP A 125 -9.13 15.98 -2.60
CA ASP A 125 -10.08 16.41 -3.63
C ASP A 125 -9.87 15.67 -4.97
N GLU A 126 -10.98 15.25 -5.58
CA GLU A 126 -10.98 14.51 -6.85
C GLU A 126 -10.87 15.39 -8.10
N ASN A 127 -10.75 16.71 -7.94
CA ASN A 127 -10.80 17.64 -9.07
C ASN A 127 -9.44 17.77 -9.78
N MET A 128 -9.48 17.99 -11.10
CA MET A 128 -8.29 18.09 -11.95
C MET A 128 -7.34 19.23 -11.52
N VAL A 129 -7.89 20.31 -10.95
CA VAL A 129 -7.12 21.46 -10.48
C VAL A 129 -6.23 21.08 -9.30
N SER A 130 -6.74 20.33 -8.33
CA SER A 130 -5.99 19.79 -7.19
C SER A 130 -4.89 18.83 -7.67
N PHE A 131 -5.17 18.02 -8.70
CA PHE A 131 -4.15 17.15 -9.30
C PHE A 131 -2.99 17.95 -9.91
N ILE A 132 -3.29 19.00 -10.69
CA ILE A 132 -2.26 19.88 -11.28
C ILE A 132 -1.47 20.60 -10.17
N LYS A 133 -2.15 21.14 -9.16
CA LYS A 133 -1.49 21.79 -8.02
C LYS A 133 -0.57 20.84 -7.28
N GLY A 134 -0.99 19.59 -7.06
CA GLY A 134 -0.16 18.53 -6.49
C GLY A 134 1.09 18.27 -7.34
N GLY A 135 0.92 18.11 -8.66
CA GLY A 135 2.04 17.91 -9.59
C GLY A 135 3.08 19.05 -9.58
N ILE A 136 2.64 20.31 -9.51
CA ILE A 136 3.55 21.47 -9.40
C ILE A 136 4.37 21.41 -8.10
N LYS A 137 3.74 21.05 -6.97
CA LYS A 137 4.43 20.92 -5.67
C LYS A 137 5.48 19.81 -5.71
N VAL A 138 5.14 18.66 -6.27
CA VAL A 138 6.08 17.53 -6.48
C VAL A 138 7.28 17.97 -7.32
N ARG A 139 7.03 18.72 -8.42
CA ARG A 139 8.11 19.26 -9.26
C ARG A 139 9.04 20.20 -8.49
N ASN A 140 8.48 21.16 -7.75
CA ASN A 140 9.28 22.14 -7.01
C ASN A 140 10.12 21.45 -5.92
N SER A 141 9.52 20.50 -5.19
CA SER A 141 10.23 19.68 -4.21
C SER A 141 11.42 18.94 -4.84
N TYR A 142 11.22 18.28 -5.98
CA TYR A 142 12.29 17.56 -6.69
C TYR A 142 13.46 18.47 -7.07
N LEU A 143 13.19 19.66 -7.60
CA LEU A 143 14.24 20.60 -8.01
C LEU A 143 15.08 21.05 -6.82
N ILE A 144 14.44 21.39 -5.69
CA ILE A 144 15.14 21.80 -4.47
C ILE A 144 16.03 20.66 -3.96
N TYR A 145 15.52 19.44 -3.89
CA TYR A 145 16.35 18.30 -3.47
C TYR A 145 17.54 18.06 -4.40
N LYS A 146 17.41 18.23 -5.72
CA LYS A 146 18.54 18.14 -6.65
C LYS A 146 19.59 19.21 -6.41
N GLU A 147 19.16 20.45 -6.16
CA GLU A 147 20.07 21.57 -5.85
C GLU A 147 20.82 21.30 -4.54
N LEU A 148 20.12 20.91 -3.48
CA LEU A 148 20.71 20.52 -2.19
C LEU A 148 21.70 19.35 -2.33
N HIS A 149 21.34 18.33 -3.10
CA HIS A 149 22.21 17.17 -3.35
C HIS A 149 23.50 17.56 -4.07
N THR A 150 23.40 18.38 -5.12
CA THR A 150 24.56 18.88 -5.86
C THR A 150 25.45 19.73 -4.97
N PHE A 151 24.84 20.56 -4.11
CA PHE A 151 25.56 21.40 -3.16
C PHE A 151 26.36 20.57 -2.14
N ILE A 152 25.73 19.56 -1.51
CA ILE A 152 26.39 18.68 -0.53
C ILE A 152 27.54 17.91 -1.17
N GLN A 153 27.35 17.37 -2.38
CA GLN A 153 28.41 16.65 -3.10
C GLN A 153 29.60 17.54 -3.47
N SER A 154 29.35 18.81 -3.78
CA SER A 154 30.39 19.75 -4.20
C SER A 154 31.16 20.38 -3.03
N ASN A 155 30.54 20.47 -1.85
CA ASN A 155 31.08 21.20 -0.70
C ASN A 155 31.24 20.32 0.54
N SER A 156 32.25 19.44 0.54
CA SER A 156 32.59 18.56 1.66
C SER A 156 33.07 19.28 2.94
N SER A 157 33.25 20.60 2.90
CA SER A 157 33.81 21.42 3.98
C SER A 157 32.78 21.95 4.99
N LEU A 158 31.47 21.84 4.71
CA LEU A 158 30.38 22.32 5.57
C LEU A 158 29.96 21.28 6.64
N GLN A 159 30.92 20.66 7.33
CA GLN A 159 30.65 19.63 8.33
C GLN A 159 30.42 20.23 9.74
N GLY A 160 29.24 20.77 9.98
CA GLY A 160 28.75 21.08 11.32
C GLY A 160 28.12 19.86 12.02
N PRO A 161 27.89 19.90 13.34
CA PRO A 161 27.24 18.79 14.07
C PRO A 161 25.85 18.44 13.52
N ASN A 162 25.15 19.41 12.92
CA ASN A 162 23.81 19.21 12.37
C ASN A 162 23.80 18.69 10.92
N HIS A 163 24.96 18.61 10.25
CA HIS A 163 25.07 18.26 8.83
C HIS A 163 24.47 16.89 8.51
N ILE A 164 24.62 15.92 9.42
CA ILE A 164 24.06 14.57 9.27
C ILE A 164 22.53 14.56 9.10
N HIS A 165 21.82 15.52 9.72
CA HIS A 165 20.36 15.63 9.58
C HIS A 165 19.96 16.24 8.23
N LEU A 166 20.81 17.07 7.64
CA LEU A 166 20.62 17.61 6.29
C LEU A 166 20.90 16.53 5.26
N GLU A 167 22.03 15.82 5.37
CA GLU A 167 22.39 14.69 4.50
C GLU A 167 21.30 13.62 4.49
N GLY A 168 20.85 13.18 5.68
CA GLY A 168 19.76 12.22 5.79
C GLY A 168 18.47 12.69 5.13
N GLY A 169 18.18 14.01 5.16
CA GLY A 169 17.02 14.57 4.48
C GLY A 169 17.13 14.67 2.97
N VAL A 170 18.33 14.97 2.47
CA VAL A 170 18.60 14.92 1.03
C VAL A 170 18.55 13.49 0.53
N SER A 171 19.13 12.53 1.26
CA SER A 171 19.04 11.10 0.94
C SER A 171 17.60 10.59 0.91
N PHE A 172 16.77 11.01 1.87
CA PHE A 172 15.33 10.72 1.84
C PHE A 172 14.66 11.25 0.57
N GLY A 173 14.81 12.54 0.27
CA GLY A 173 14.17 13.17 -0.89
C GLY A 173 14.64 12.58 -2.21
N ILE A 174 15.95 12.52 -2.44
CA ILE A 174 16.55 11.97 -3.67
C ILE A 174 16.19 10.50 -3.83
N GLY A 175 16.24 9.73 -2.74
CA GLY A 175 15.86 8.33 -2.72
C GLY A 175 14.39 8.13 -3.10
N ALA A 176 13.50 8.90 -2.48
CA ALA A 176 12.06 8.85 -2.74
C ALA A 176 11.71 9.20 -4.18
N PHE A 177 12.29 10.27 -4.73
CA PHE A 177 12.05 10.69 -6.12
C PHE A 177 12.57 9.67 -7.12
N ASN A 178 13.80 9.20 -6.97
CA ASN A 178 14.39 8.23 -7.91
C ASN A 178 13.60 6.92 -7.93
N LEU A 179 13.26 6.41 -6.74
CA LEU A 179 12.46 5.20 -6.59
C LEU A 179 11.08 5.39 -7.21
N THR A 180 10.36 6.44 -6.84
CA THR A 180 9.00 6.71 -7.33
C THR A 180 8.95 6.91 -8.84
N LEU A 181 9.89 7.69 -9.39
CA LEU A 181 9.98 7.92 -10.84
C LEU A 181 10.27 6.61 -11.58
N SER A 182 11.17 5.77 -11.08
CA SER A 182 11.52 4.48 -11.72
C SER A 182 10.34 3.49 -11.83
N MET A 183 9.29 3.70 -11.02
CA MET A 183 8.08 2.88 -10.99
C MET A 183 7.02 3.33 -12.00
N PHE A 184 7.17 4.48 -12.67
CA PHE A 184 6.20 4.90 -13.68
C PHE A 184 6.26 4.03 -14.94
N PRO A 185 5.11 3.74 -15.58
CA PRO A 185 5.08 3.08 -16.88
C PRO A 185 5.97 3.77 -17.92
N PRO A 186 6.66 3.04 -18.82
CA PRO A 186 7.61 3.62 -19.79
C PRO A 186 7.04 4.75 -20.66
N ARG A 187 5.73 4.74 -20.93
CA ARG A 187 5.06 5.80 -21.70
C ARG A 187 4.97 7.11 -20.92
N LEU A 188 4.78 7.05 -19.61
CA LEU A 188 4.75 8.22 -18.74
C LEU A 188 6.16 8.72 -18.43
N LEU A 189 7.11 7.79 -18.24
CA LEU A 189 8.52 8.11 -18.07
C LEU A 189 9.06 8.99 -19.21
N LYS A 190 8.82 8.63 -20.49
CA LYS A 190 9.27 9.44 -21.63
C LYS A 190 8.79 10.90 -21.61
N VAL A 191 7.58 11.14 -21.09
CA VAL A 191 7.02 12.49 -20.97
C VAL A 191 7.69 13.25 -19.81
N LEU A 192 7.92 12.55 -18.69
CA LEU A 192 8.58 13.10 -17.52
C LEU A 192 10.07 13.38 -17.78
N GLU A 193 10.76 12.51 -18.50
CA GLU A 193 12.15 12.69 -18.96
C GLU A 193 12.31 13.92 -19.83
N PHE A 194 11.39 14.16 -20.75
CA PHE A 194 11.36 15.41 -21.53
C PHE A 194 11.24 16.65 -20.64
N ALA A 195 10.56 16.55 -19.50
CA ALA A 195 10.43 17.62 -18.51
C ALA A 195 11.60 17.68 -17.50
N GLY A 196 12.64 16.85 -17.66
CA GLY A 196 13.84 16.83 -16.82
C GLY A 196 13.77 15.88 -15.60
N PHE A 197 12.78 15.00 -15.54
CA PHE A 197 12.66 13.99 -14.49
C PHE A 197 13.23 12.65 -14.96
N SER A 198 14.15 12.11 -14.19
CA SER A 198 14.68 10.76 -14.41
C SER A 198 14.70 10.04 -13.07
N GLY A 199 14.38 8.74 -13.07
CA GLY A 199 14.41 7.91 -11.88
C GLY A 199 15.33 6.72 -12.07
N ASP A 200 16.26 6.54 -11.14
CA ASP A 200 17.10 5.35 -11.04
C ASP A 200 16.70 4.54 -9.80
N LYS A 201 16.13 3.34 -10.02
CA LYS A 201 15.63 2.49 -8.94
C LYS A 201 16.74 2.08 -7.97
N GLU A 202 17.89 1.65 -8.49
CA GLU A 202 18.98 1.12 -7.66
C GLU A 202 19.62 2.24 -6.85
N TYR A 203 19.85 3.39 -7.48
CA TYR A 203 20.32 4.58 -6.80
C TYR A 203 19.33 5.07 -5.73
N GLY A 204 18.03 5.08 -6.07
CA GLY A 204 16.97 5.47 -5.13
C GLY A 204 16.95 4.58 -3.88
N LEU A 205 17.07 3.26 -4.06
CA LEU A 205 17.15 2.31 -2.96
C LEU A 205 18.43 2.48 -2.13
N SER A 206 19.58 2.72 -2.75
CA SER A 206 20.83 2.99 -2.03
C SER A 206 20.69 4.21 -1.13
N GLN A 207 20.20 5.33 -1.67
CA GLN A 207 20.05 6.58 -0.91
C GLN A 207 19.09 6.41 0.28
N LEU A 208 17.97 5.71 0.10
CA LEU A 208 17.07 5.42 1.21
C LEU A 208 17.70 4.52 2.26
N ASN A 209 18.51 3.53 1.85
CA ASN A 209 19.18 2.63 2.80
C ASN A 209 20.26 3.36 3.62
N ASP A 210 21.04 4.21 2.97
CA ASP A 210 22.02 5.08 3.64
C ASP A 210 21.32 6.04 4.62
N GLY A 211 20.20 6.64 4.18
CA GLY A 211 19.37 7.49 5.03
C GLY A 211 18.71 6.75 6.20
N ALA A 212 18.37 5.47 6.05
CA ALA A 212 17.74 4.66 7.10
C ALA A 212 18.74 4.15 8.15
N THR A 213 19.98 3.87 7.76
CA THR A 213 21.02 3.28 8.63
C THR A 213 21.82 4.31 9.43
N THR A 214 21.73 5.59 9.07
CA THR A 214 22.40 6.69 9.77
C THR A 214 21.51 7.29 10.87
N ASN A 215 22.12 7.75 11.96
CA ASN A 215 21.39 8.40 13.07
C ASN A 215 21.01 9.84 12.73
N ASN A 216 20.01 9.99 11.87
CA ASN A 216 19.47 11.27 11.44
C ASN A 216 17.95 11.35 11.68
N LEU A 217 17.39 12.54 11.56
CA LEU A 217 15.98 12.80 11.90
C LEU A 217 15.00 12.04 10.98
N ARG A 218 15.40 11.75 9.74
CA ARG A 218 14.55 11.18 8.68
C ARG A 218 14.81 9.71 8.43
N SER A 219 15.64 9.07 9.23
CA SER A 219 15.91 7.64 9.20
C SER A 219 14.62 6.82 9.22
N MET A 220 13.65 7.21 10.06
CA MET A 220 12.31 6.63 10.11
C MET A 220 11.57 6.74 8.77
N LEU A 221 11.57 7.91 8.12
CA LEU A 221 10.85 8.10 6.85
C LEU A 221 11.49 7.29 5.71
N CYS A 222 12.83 7.20 5.70
CA CYS A 222 13.56 6.32 4.78
C CYS A 222 13.16 4.85 5.00
N ALA A 223 13.16 4.39 6.25
CA ALA A 223 12.79 3.02 6.60
C ALA A 223 11.31 2.72 6.25
N LEU A 224 10.38 3.64 6.53
CA LEU A 224 8.97 3.51 6.18
C LEU A 224 8.75 3.48 4.67
N LEU A 225 9.49 4.27 3.89
CA LEU A 225 9.38 4.25 2.44
C LEU A 225 9.97 2.97 1.83
N LEU A 226 11.11 2.50 2.34
CA LEU A 226 11.66 1.19 1.98
C LEU A 226 10.68 0.08 2.31
N LEU A 227 10.11 0.11 3.51
CA LEU A 227 9.08 -0.82 3.93
C LEU A 227 7.91 -0.77 2.94
N CYS A 228 7.31 0.39 2.69
CA CYS A 228 6.21 0.57 1.73
C CYS A 228 6.57 0.03 0.32
N TYR A 229 7.78 0.30 -0.16
CA TYR A 229 8.24 -0.18 -1.45
C TYR A 229 8.28 -1.71 -1.51
N TYR A 230 9.02 -2.35 -0.60
CA TYR A 230 9.18 -3.81 -0.59
C TYR A 230 7.89 -4.53 -0.20
N THR A 231 6.99 -3.86 0.53
CA THR A 231 5.80 -4.49 1.06
C THR A 231 4.56 -4.35 0.19
N PHE A 232 4.37 -3.20 -0.45
CA PHE A 232 3.12 -2.84 -1.11
C PHE A 232 3.32 -2.48 -2.57
N LEU A 233 4.31 -1.64 -2.89
CA LEU A 233 4.47 -1.13 -4.26
C LEU A 233 5.01 -2.20 -5.22
N THR A 234 5.94 -3.04 -4.78
CA THR A 234 6.41 -4.20 -5.58
C THR A 234 5.27 -5.19 -5.89
N PHE A 235 4.35 -5.40 -4.94
CA PHE A 235 3.18 -6.25 -5.12
C PHE A 235 2.20 -5.67 -6.16
N ILE A 236 1.97 -4.36 -6.14
CA ILE A 236 1.03 -3.69 -7.07
C ILE A 236 1.62 -3.57 -8.49
N LEU A 237 2.93 -3.40 -8.63
CA LEU A 237 3.58 -2.99 -9.87
C LEU A 237 4.23 -4.12 -10.69
N ASP A 238 4.21 -5.37 -10.21
CA ASP A 238 4.59 -6.58 -10.96
C ASP A 238 5.89 -6.44 -11.78
N GLN A 239 7.00 -6.13 -11.11
CA GLN A 239 8.33 -6.53 -11.61
C GLN A 239 8.68 -7.86 -10.96
N CYS A 240 8.95 -8.88 -11.79
CA CYS A 240 9.37 -10.25 -11.52
C CYS A 240 10.48 -10.46 -10.46
N VAL A 241 10.27 -10.03 -9.22
CA VAL A 241 11.05 -10.46 -8.06
C VAL A 241 10.08 -11.18 -7.14
N PRO A 242 10.29 -12.47 -6.86
CA PRO A 242 9.45 -13.21 -5.93
C PRO A 242 9.32 -12.40 -4.63
N VAL A 243 8.08 -12.20 -4.18
CA VAL A 243 7.72 -11.73 -2.83
C VAL A 243 8.13 -12.81 -1.81
N VAL A 244 9.41 -13.16 -1.80
CA VAL A 244 9.99 -14.25 -1.00
C VAL A 244 10.88 -13.71 0.12
N CYS A 245 11.29 -12.44 0.09
CA CYS A 245 12.36 -12.02 1.01
C CYS A 245 11.97 -11.16 2.22
N TRP A 246 10.76 -10.58 2.33
CA TRP A 246 10.37 -9.89 3.59
C TRP A 246 8.95 -10.19 4.08
N TRP A 247 7.91 -10.15 3.23
CA TRP A 247 6.63 -10.83 3.56
C TRP A 247 6.71 -12.36 3.42
N GLY A 248 7.83 -12.86 2.89
CA GLY A 248 8.23 -14.25 3.07
C GLY A 248 8.37 -14.61 4.54
N GLY A 249 8.58 -13.66 5.46
CA GLY A 249 8.52 -13.92 6.90
C GLY A 249 7.13 -14.35 7.39
N THR A 250 6.06 -13.73 6.86
CA THR A 250 4.67 -14.05 7.25
C THR A 250 4.18 -15.39 6.69
N VAL A 251 4.83 -15.89 5.62
CA VAL A 251 4.45 -17.17 4.97
C VAL A 251 5.42 -18.29 5.33
N MET A 252 6.69 -17.96 5.59
CA MET A 252 7.70 -18.90 6.11
C MET A 252 7.48 -19.16 7.60
N MET A 253 6.84 -18.24 8.32
CA MET A 253 6.14 -18.53 9.56
C MET A 253 4.74 -19.06 9.27
N ILE A 254 4.67 -20.38 9.12
CA ILE A 254 3.45 -21.21 9.18
C ILE A 254 2.36 -20.49 9.99
N CYS A 255 1.17 -20.32 9.39
CA CYS A 255 0.05 -19.47 9.82
C CYS A 255 -0.37 -19.55 11.31
N HIS A 256 0.25 -20.36 12.16
CA HIS A 256 0.17 -20.29 13.62
C HIS A 256 1.11 -19.22 14.21
N GLN A 257 2.40 -19.18 13.83
CA GLN A 257 3.33 -18.19 14.38
C GLN A 257 2.97 -16.78 13.90
N ALA A 258 2.55 -16.64 12.63
CA ALA A 258 2.09 -15.36 12.10
C ALA A 258 0.86 -14.83 12.85
N VAL A 259 -0.11 -15.70 13.15
CA VAL A 259 -1.30 -15.35 13.95
C VAL A 259 -0.89 -14.83 15.33
N VAL A 260 0.03 -15.52 16.03
CA VAL A 260 0.51 -15.07 17.35
C VAL A 260 1.16 -13.69 17.26
N LEU A 261 2.04 -13.45 16.28
CA LEU A 261 2.69 -12.15 16.13
C LEU A 261 1.71 -11.00 15.83
N PHE A 262 0.72 -11.23 14.95
CA PHE A 262 -0.27 -10.18 14.66
C PHE A 262 -1.22 -9.94 15.83
N GLU A 263 -1.57 -10.98 16.58
CA GLU A 263 -2.34 -10.85 17.82
C GLU A 263 -1.56 -10.10 18.89
N ASP A 264 -0.25 -10.34 19.03
CA ASP A 264 0.61 -9.60 19.94
C ASP A 264 0.84 -8.16 19.49
N GLY A 265 0.95 -7.92 18.18
CA GLY A 265 0.95 -6.58 17.59
C GLY A 265 -0.33 -5.80 17.90
N CYS A 266 -1.49 -6.47 17.89
CA CYS A 266 -2.75 -5.86 18.34
C CYS A 266 -2.74 -5.52 19.85
N LYS A 267 -2.00 -6.26 20.67
CA LYS A 267 -1.90 -6.01 22.12
C LYS A 267 -0.90 -4.91 22.46
N ALA A 268 0.05 -4.61 21.58
CA ALA A 268 1.17 -3.69 21.84
C ALA A 268 0.73 -2.26 22.21
N GLN A 269 -0.39 -1.78 21.65
CA GLN A 269 -0.96 -0.47 21.95
C GLN A 269 -2.47 -0.46 21.71
N GLN A 270 -3.22 0.48 22.30
CA GLN A 270 -4.68 0.62 22.11
C GLN A 270 -5.12 2.03 21.70
N GLN A 271 -4.19 2.98 21.59
CA GLN A 271 -4.50 4.38 21.28
C GLN A 271 -4.84 4.56 19.79
N TRP A 272 -4.08 3.91 18.91
CA TRP A 272 -4.18 4.02 17.45
C TRP A 272 -4.62 2.68 16.88
N LYS A 273 -5.92 2.40 16.97
CA LYS A 273 -6.53 1.15 16.49
C LYS A 273 -6.28 0.84 15.00
N GLN A 274 -5.88 1.83 14.21
CA GLN A 274 -5.53 1.68 12.80
C GLN A 274 -4.34 0.73 12.59
N PHE A 275 -3.41 0.67 13.53
CA PHE A 275 -2.35 -0.36 13.50
C PHE A 275 -2.93 -1.76 13.67
N HIS A 276 -4.01 -1.93 14.45
CA HIS A 276 -4.71 -3.20 14.56
C HIS A 276 -5.37 -3.57 13.24
N HIS A 277 -5.86 -2.59 12.46
CA HIS A 277 -6.47 -2.86 11.15
C HIS A 277 -5.48 -3.51 10.18
N MET A 278 -4.21 -3.11 10.20
CA MET A 278 -3.16 -3.80 9.44
C MET A 278 -3.00 -5.26 9.89
N CYS A 279 -3.00 -5.51 11.21
CA CYS A 279 -2.94 -6.86 11.74
C CYS A 279 -4.20 -7.68 11.41
N TYR A 280 -5.40 -7.09 11.48
CA TYR A 280 -6.66 -7.75 11.13
C TYR A 280 -6.69 -8.17 9.67
N TRP A 281 -6.12 -7.36 8.77
CA TRP A 281 -5.97 -7.71 7.36
C TRP A 281 -5.12 -8.98 7.19
N GLU A 282 -3.98 -9.05 7.86
CA GLU A 282 -3.10 -10.23 7.80
C GLU A 282 -3.71 -11.45 8.47
N LEU A 283 -4.38 -11.28 9.61
CA LEU A 283 -5.10 -12.35 10.32
C LEU A 283 -6.23 -12.91 9.45
N MET A 284 -7.00 -12.05 8.78
CA MET A 284 -8.04 -12.46 7.82
C MET A 284 -7.47 -13.40 6.76
N TRP A 285 -6.32 -13.06 6.16
CA TRP A 285 -5.66 -13.93 5.17
C TRP A 285 -5.07 -15.20 5.78
N CYS A 286 -4.47 -15.14 6.98
CA CYS A 286 -3.97 -16.32 7.68
C CYS A 286 -5.07 -17.37 7.89
N PHE A 287 -6.26 -16.94 8.32
CA PHE A 287 -7.41 -17.84 8.48
C PHE A 287 -8.01 -18.28 7.15
N THR A 288 -7.94 -17.43 6.11
CA THR A 288 -8.33 -17.79 4.73
C THR A 288 -7.49 -18.95 4.19
N TYR A 289 -6.17 -18.89 4.37
CA TYR A 289 -5.27 -19.96 3.91
C TYR A 289 -5.47 -21.28 4.66
N LYS A 290 -6.02 -21.23 5.87
CA LYS A 290 -6.43 -22.41 6.65
C LYS A 290 -7.86 -22.88 6.34
N CYS A 291 -8.60 -22.20 5.45
CA CYS A 291 -10.03 -22.39 5.21
C CYS A 291 -10.90 -22.24 6.46
N VAL A 292 -10.46 -21.47 7.46
CA VAL A 292 -11.23 -21.18 8.68
C VAL A 292 -12.08 -19.93 8.45
N TRP A 293 -13.10 -20.07 7.62
CA TRP A 293 -13.93 -18.97 7.10
C TRP A 293 -14.56 -18.11 8.20
N ARG A 294 -14.99 -18.73 9.31
CA ARG A 294 -15.61 -18.01 10.45
C ARG A 294 -14.66 -17.02 11.11
N MET A 295 -13.40 -17.39 11.29
CA MET A 295 -12.39 -16.49 11.86
C MET A 295 -12.00 -15.41 10.87
N ALA A 296 -11.87 -15.75 9.58
CA ALA A 296 -11.62 -14.76 8.54
C ALA A 296 -12.77 -13.75 8.42
N TYR A 297 -14.03 -14.20 8.52
CA TYR A 297 -15.22 -13.36 8.60
C TYR A 297 -15.18 -12.40 9.77
N PHE A 298 -14.75 -12.84 10.96
CA PHE A 298 -14.63 -11.97 12.14
C PHE A 298 -13.68 -10.79 11.89
N TYR A 299 -12.50 -11.04 11.32
CA TYR A 299 -11.58 -9.95 10.99
C TYR A 299 -12.06 -9.07 9.83
N ALA A 300 -12.73 -9.67 8.83
CA ALA A 300 -13.39 -8.90 7.77
C ALA A 300 -14.51 -8.01 8.32
N ASP A 301 -15.25 -8.45 9.33
CA ASP A 301 -16.26 -7.66 10.04
C ASP A 301 -15.63 -6.45 10.75
N LEU A 302 -14.61 -6.67 11.58
CA LEU A 302 -13.87 -5.60 12.25
C LEU A 302 -13.35 -4.55 11.27
N LEU A 303 -12.69 -4.99 10.19
CA LEU A 303 -12.22 -4.11 9.12
C LEU A 303 -13.37 -3.37 8.45
N SER A 304 -14.46 -4.07 8.15
CA SER A 304 -15.61 -3.45 7.53
C SER A 304 -16.21 -2.40 8.44
N ASN A 305 -16.27 -2.59 9.76
CA ASN A 305 -16.89 -1.65 10.68
C ASN A 305 -15.99 -0.45 10.99
N GLU A 306 -14.68 -0.67 11.11
CA GLU A 306 -13.77 0.33 11.65
C GLU A 306 -12.91 1.05 10.61
N SER A 307 -12.54 0.38 9.52
CA SER A 307 -11.62 0.94 8.53
C SER A 307 -12.34 1.66 7.40
N ARG A 308 -11.74 2.79 6.97
CA ARG A 308 -12.24 3.64 5.87
C ARG A 308 -11.48 3.42 4.56
N TRP A 309 -10.36 2.70 4.59
CA TRP A 309 -9.43 2.59 3.47
C TRP A 309 -9.95 1.85 2.25
N SER A 310 -10.82 0.84 2.40
CA SER A 310 -11.48 0.18 1.27
C SER A 310 -12.76 -0.52 1.71
N LYS A 311 -13.71 0.29 2.20
CA LYS A 311 -14.96 -0.20 2.78
C LYS A 311 -15.72 -1.16 1.84
N ALA A 312 -15.76 -0.88 0.54
CA ALA A 312 -16.38 -1.77 -0.45
C ALA A 312 -15.71 -3.15 -0.50
N MET A 313 -14.38 -3.20 -0.40
CA MET A 313 -13.63 -4.46 -0.39
C MET A 313 -13.85 -5.24 0.91
N TYR A 314 -13.82 -4.59 2.07
CA TYR A 314 -14.04 -5.28 3.35
C TYR A 314 -15.45 -5.86 3.44
N VAL A 315 -16.48 -5.11 3.02
CA VAL A 315 -17.87 -5.59 2.98
C VAL A 315 -18.03 -6.75 1.99
N TYR A 316 -17.36 -6.70 0.82
CA TYR A 316 -17.35 -7.82 -0.11
C TYR A 316 -16.70 -9.07 0.49
N MET A 317 -15.54 -8.94 1.15
CA MET A 317 -14.85 -10.05 1.80
C MET A 317 -15.70 -10.66 2.91
N LYS A 318 -16.30 -9.82 3.75
CA LYS A 318 -17.25 -10.23 4.78
C LYS A 318 -18.40 -11.05 4.20
N ALA A 319 -19.04 -10.57 3.12
CA ALA A 319 -20.10 -11.30 2.42
C ALA A 319 -19.58 -12.63 1.82
N ALA A 320 -18.38 -12.62 1.24
CA ALA A 320 -17.75 -13.79 0.64
C ALA A 320 -17.48 -14.89 1.67
N TYR A 321 -16.88 -14.56 2.83
CA TYR A 321 -16.67 -15.54 3.90
C TYR A 321 -17.99 -16.08 4.43
N LEU A 322 -18.97 -15.20 4.65
CA LEU A 322 -20.29 -15.61 5.13
C LEU A 322 -20.97 -16.58 4.15
N SER A 323 -20.82 -16.36 2.84
CA SER A 323 -21.35 -17.24 1.79
C SER A 323 -20.65 -18.59 1.68
N MET A 324 -19.45 -18.72 2.27
CA MET A 324 -18.64 -19.94 2.23
C MET A 324 -18.65 -20.71 3.56
N LEU A 325 -19.40 -20.27 4.58
CA LEU A 325 -19.62 -21.04 5.80
C LEU A 325 -20.34 -22.36 5.48
N ALA A 326 -20.08 -23.39 6.28
CA ALA A 326 -20.74 -24.68 6.12
C ALA A 326 -22.26 -24.57 6.38
N PRO A 327 -23.11 -25.36 5.68
CA PRO A 327 -24.54 -25.38 5.97
C PRO A 327 -24.81 -25.69 7.45
N GLY A 328 -25.55 -24.82 8.12
CA GLY A 328 -25.88 -24.95 9.55
C GLY A 328 -24.83 -24.38 10.51
N GLU A 329 -23.69 -23.89 10.03
CA GLU A 329 -22.76 -23.15 10.87
C GLU A 329 -23.38 -21.82 11.34
N ALA A 330 -23.26 -21.52 12.63
CA ALA A 330 -23.88 -20.34 13.22
C ALA A 330 -23.27 -19.05 12.64
N ARG A 331 -24.13 -18.17 12.13
CA ARG A 331 -23.75 -16.83 11.66
C ARG A 331 -23.48 -15.95 12.89
N PRO A 332 -22.24 -15.49 13.13
CA PRO A 332 -21.88 -14.85 14.39
C PRO A 332 -22.73 -13.61 14.74
N PHE A 333 -23.12 -12.84 13.73
CA PHE A 333 -23.88 -11.59 13.89
C PHE A 333 -25.26 -11.62 13.24
N GLY A 334 -25.75 -12.78 12.79
CA GLY A 334 -27.08 -12.94 12.19
C GLY A 334 -27.28 -12.24 10.83
N GLU A 335 -26.20 -11.80 10.18
CA GLU A 335 -26.26 -11.07 8.91
C GLU A 335 -26.60 -11.96 7.72
N ASP A 336 -27.03 -11.33 6.64
CA ASP A 336 -27.35 -11.97 5.37
C ASP A 336 -26.30 -11.62 4.30
N GLU A 337 -25.72 -12.65 3.66
CA GLU A 337 -24.66 -12.47 2.66
C GLU A 337 -25.16 -11.75 1.41
N VAL A 338 -26.44 -11.94 1.03
CA VAL A 338 -27.03 -11.30 -0.15
C VAL A 338 -27.18 -9.81 0.08
N GLU A 339 -27.68 -9.41 1.25
CA GLU A 339 -27.78 -7.99 1.64
C GLU A 339 -26.40 -7.32 1.70
N LEU A 340 -25.39 -7.99 2.25
CA LEU A 340 -24.02 -7.48 2.26
C LEU A 340 -23.48 -7.27 0.83
N PHE A 341 -23.65 -8.24 -0.07
CA PHE A 341 -23.24 -8.09 -1.47
C PHE A 341 -23.97 -6.92 -2.16
N ARG A 342 -25.28 -6.72 -1.89
CA ARG A 342 -26.05 -5.60 -2.47
C ARG A 342 -25.47 -4.23 -2.08
N GLN A 343 -24.93 -4.11 -0.87
CA GLN A 343 -24.36 -2.85 -0.37
C GLN A 343 -22.96 -2.54 -0.92
N VAL A 344 -22.19 -3.52 -1.43
CA VAL A 344 -20.79 -3.30 -1.87
C VAL A 344 -20.61 -2.07 -2.76
N SER A 345 -21.54 -1.83 -3.69
CA SER A 345 -21.44 -0.70 -4.62
C SER A 345 -21.69 0.69 -4.00
N THR A 346 -22.35 0.77 -2.85
CA THR A 346 -22.62 2.04 -2.16
C THR A 346 -21.39 2.58 -1.43
N PHE A 347 -20.42 1.71 -1.15
CA PHE A 347 -19.15 2.06 -0.47
C PHE A 347 -18.02 2.39 -1.44
N LYS A 348 -18.32 2.51 -2.74
CA LYS A 348 -17.32 2.84 -3.76
C LYS A 348 -16.70 4.20 -3.46
N GLN A 349 -15.38 4.22 -3.35
CA GLN A 349 -14.61 5.45 -3.20
C GLN A 349 -13.68 5.66 -4.40
N LYS A 350 -13.03 6.81 -4.45
CA LYS A 350 -11.97 7.10 -5.41
C LYS A 350 -10.78 7.68 -4.68
N ILE A 351 -9.60 7.30 -5.14
CA ILE A 351 -8.32 7.80 -4.69
C ILE A 351 -7.65 8.41 -5.93
N ALA A 352 -7.23 9.67 -5.85
CA ALA A 352 -6.74 10.44 -7.01
C ALA A 352 -7.70 10.37 -8.22
N GLY A 353 -9.01 10.48 -7.97
CA GLY A 353 -10.07 10.47 -8.99
C GLY A 353 -10.38 9.09 -9.60
N LYS A 354 -9.72 8.01 -9.18
CA LYS A 354 -9.96 6.64 -9.67
C LYS A 354 -10.35 5.70 -8.52
N SER A 355 -11.33 4.83 -8.74
CA SER A 355 -11.60 3.75 -7.77
C SER A 355 -10.49 2.71 -7.79
N PRO A 356 -10.08 2.18 -6.62
CA PRO A 356 -9.12 1.10 -6.53
C PRO A 356 -9.51 -0.09 -7.42
N PRO A 357 -8.56 -0.75 -8.12
CA PRO A 357 -8.85 -1.90 -8.96
C PRO A 357 -9.58 -3.03 -8.21
N THR A 358 -9.22 -3.26 -6.95
CA THR A 358 -9.82 -4.26 -6.06
C THR A 358 -11.29 -3.96 -5.77
N GLU A 359 -11.65 -2.71 -5.51
CA GLU A 359 -13.06 -2.31 -5.35
C GLU A 359 -13.85 -2.47 -6.65
N LYS A 360 -13.25 -2.14 -7.81
CA LYS A 360 -13.92 -2.34 -9.09
C LYS A 360 -14.23 -3.81 -9.34
N PHE A 361 -13.32 -4.71 -8.97
CA PHE A 361 -13.53 -6.15 -9.03
C PHE A 361 -14.68 -6.57 -8.10
N ALA A 362 -14.61 -6.22 -6.82
CA ALA A 362 -15.63 -6.53 -5.82
C ALA A 362 -17.02 -6.04 -6.25
N ILE A 363 -17.12 -4.79 -6.70
CA ILE A 363 -18.36 -4.20 -7.21
C ILE A 363 -18.86 -4.95 -8.43
N ARG A 364 -17.99 -5.35 -9.36
CA ARG A 364 -18.37 -6.09 -10.57
C ARG A 364 -18.98 -7.44 -10.21
N LYS A 365 -18.32 -8.22 -9.34
CA LYS A 365 -18.81 -9.53 -8.91
C LYS A 365 -20.11 -9.42 -8.11
N ALA A 366 -20.23 -8.40 -7.25
CA ALA A 366 -21.43 -8.15 -6.45
C ALA A 366 -22.66 -7.72 -7.28
N ARG A 367 -22.50 -7.25 -8.53
CA ARG A 367 -23.64 -6.79 -9.36
C ARG A 367 -24.74 -7.84 -9.54
N ARG A 368 -24.38 -9.13 -9.61
CA ARG A 368 -25.36 -10.22 -9.77
C ARG A 368 -26.33 -10.35 -8.59
N TYR A 369 -25.97 -9.79 -7.42
CA TYR A 369 -26.82 -9.79 -6.23
C TYR A 369 -27.92 -8.72 -6.23
N LYS A 370 -27.94 -7.82 -7.23
CA LYS A 370 -29.02 -6.83 -7.39
C LYS A 370 -30.35 -7.45 -7.83
N ALA A 371 -30.33 -8.66 -8.41
CA ALA A 371 -31.55 -9.38 -8.75
C ALA A 371 -32.31 -9.79 -7.48
N SER A 372 -33.64 -9.89 -7.57
CA SER A 372 -34.50 -10.32 -6.45
C SER A 372 -34.15 -11.73 -5.98
N CYS A 373 -33.90 -12.64 -6.92
CA CYS A 373 -33.37 -13.98 -6.67
C CYS A 373 -31.99 -14.10 -7.33
N PRO A 374 -30.90 -13.79 -6.60
CA PRO A 374 -29.58 -13.72 -7.21
C PRO A 374 -28.91 -15.08 -7.35
N VAL A 375 -28.18 -15.27 -8.45
CA VAL A 375 -27.28 -16.41 -8.63
C VAL A 375 -26.04 -16.19 -7.76
N ARG A 376 -25.78 -17.12 -6.84
CA ARG A 376 -24.66 -17.02 -5.89
C ARG A 376 -23.32 -17.24 -6.57
N LEU A 377 -22.28 -16.58 -6.06
CA LEU A 377 -20.90 -16.84 -6.44
C LEU A 377 -20.47 -18.21 -5.88
N PRO A 378 -19.76 -19.07 -6.65
CA PRO A 378 -19.45 -20.43 -6.22
C PRO A 378 -18.38 -20.46 -5.12
N VAL A 379 -17.29 -19.70 -5.28
CA VAL A 379 -16.13 -19.70 -4.37
C VAL A 379 -15.50 -18.30 -4.25
N PRO A 380 -16.26 -17.27 -3.85
CA PRO A 380 -15.85 -15.87 -3.93
C PRO A 380 -14.57 -15.54 -3.15
N VAL A 381 -14.29 -16.26 -2.05
CA VAL A 381 -13.05 -16.08 -1.27
C VAL A 381 -11.84 -16.61 -2.02
N LEU A 382 -11.93 -17.81 -2.63
CA LEU A 382 -10.81 -18.39 -3.39
C LEU A 382 -10.55 -17.62 -4.68
N GLU A 383 -11.61 -17.12 -5.33
CA GLU A 383 -11.47 -16.22 -6.48
C GLU A 383 -10.71 -14.93 -6.08
N MET A 384 -11.07 -14.33 -4.93
CA MET A 384 -10.34 -13.18 -4.42
C MET A 384 -8.90 -13.52 -4.03
N MET A 385 -8.67 -14.66 -3.38
CA MET A 385 -7.33 -15.13 -3.04
C MET A 385 -6.43 -15.21 -4.27
N TYR A 386 -6.97 -15.66 -5.41
CA TYR A 386 -6.23 -15.64 -6.68
C TYR A 386 -5.90 -14.22 -7.15
N MET A 387 -6.86 -13.29 -7.09
CA MET A 387 -6.62 -11.88 -7.44
C MET A 387 -5.54 -11.20 -6.59
N TRP A 388 -5.31 -11.71 -5.37
CA TRP A 388 -4.26 -11.26 -4.45
C TRP A 388 -2.99 -12.13 -4.47
N ASN A 389 -2.81 -12.94 -5.51
CA ASN A 389 -1.64 -13.82 -5.67
C ASN A 389 -1.44 -14.85 -4.53
N GLY A 390 -2.50 -15.17 -3.78
CA GLY A 390 -2.44 -16.01 -2.60
C GLY A 390 -2.03 -17.46 -2.90
N PHE A 391 -2.37 -17.99 -4.09
CA PHE A 391 -1.95 -19.36 -4.47
C PHE A 391 -0.44 -19.48 -4.73
N SER A 392 0.19 -18.44 -5.31
CA SER A 392 1.64 -18.41 -5.48
C SER A 392 2.34 -18.31 -4.13
N MET A 393 1.76 -17.50 -3.23
CA MET A 393 2.26 -17.31 -1.87
C MET A 393 2.37 -18.64 -1.10
N ILE A 394 1.35 -19.50 -1.17
CA ILE A 394 1.34 -20.79 -0.47
C ILE A 394 1.89 -21.97 -1.29
N SER A 395 2.54 -21.71 -2.43
CA SER A 395 3.00 -22.75 -3.37
C SER A 395 3.93 -23.80 -2.74
N LYS A 396 4.71 -23.44 -1.72
CA LYS A 396 5.62 -24.34 -0.99
C LYS A 396 4.95 -25.12 0.15
N ARG A 397 3.63 -24.98 0.33
CA ARG A 397 2.83 -25.55 1.43
C ARG A 397 1.60 -26.27 0.85
N PRO A 398 1.78 -27.38 0.12
CA PRO A 398 0.69 -28.08 -0.58
C PRO A 398 -0.42 -28.57 0.36
N GLU A 399 -0.14 -28.76 1.64
CA GLU A 399 -1.15 -29.13 2.64
C GLU A 399 -2.21 -28.03 2.85
N LEU A 400 -1.90 -26.77 2.56
CA LEU A 400 -2.86 -25.66 2.64
C LEU A 400 -3.83 -25.65 1.45
N THR A 401 -3.46 -26.24 0.31
CA THR A 401 -4.35 -26.29 -0.87
C THR A 401 -5.28 -27.49 -0.88
N GLU A 402 -5.09 -28.47 0.01
CA GLU A 402 -5.93 -29.68 0.07
C GLU A 402 -7.39 -29.34 0.40
N GLY A 403 -7.63 -28.60 1.48
CA GLY A 403 -8.98 -28.16 1.86
C GLY A 403 -9.62 -27.21 0.82
N MET A 404 -8.80 -26.41 0.13
CA MET A 404 -9.26 -25.56 -0.96
C MET A 404 -9.71 -26.40 -2.17
N LEU A 405 -8.95 -27.44 -2.53
CA LEU A 405 -9.30 -28.34 -3.62
C LEU A 405 -10.60 -29.09 -3.31
N GLN A 406 -10.79 -29.55 -2.08
CA GLN A 406 -12.05 -30.18 -1.65
C GLN A 406 -13.24 -29.22 -1.81
N THR A 407 -13.08 -27.97 -1.36
CA THR A 407 -14.10 -26.90 -1.54
C THR A 407 -14.44 -26.68 -3.02
N LEU A 408 -13.42 -26.67 -3.89
CA LEU A 408 -13.60 -26.47 -5.33
C LEU A 408 -14.26 -27.67 -6.03
N VAL A 409 -13.93 -28.89 -5.61
CA VAL A 409 -14.57 -30.11 -6.13
C VAL A 409 -16.05 -30.13 -5.78
N GLU A 410 -16.39 -29.77 -4.55
CA GLU A 410 -17.79 -29.68 -4.12
C GLU A 410 -18.55 -28.56 -4.84
N ALA A 411 -17.92 -27.39 -5.01
CA ALA A 411 -18.51 -26.30 -5.79
C ALA A 411 -18.75 -26.70 -7.25
N GLU A 412 -17.82 -27.46 -7.88
CA GLU A 412 -18.03 -27.97 -9.23
C GLU A 412 -19.22 -28.93 -9.29
N ARG A 413 -19.33 -29.84 -8.31
CA ARG A 413 -20.44 -30.80 -8.22
C ARG A 413 -21.79 -30.08 -8.12
N ILE A 414 -21.92 -29.14 -7.19
CA ILE A 414 -23.14 -28.33 -7.02
C ILE A 414 -23.49 -27.56 -8.31
N LEU A 415 -22.50 -26.99 -8.98
CA LEU A 415 -22.71 -26.24 -10.21
C LEU A 415 -23.21 -27.15 -11.36
N LEU A 416 -22.71 -28.38 -11.45
CA LEU A 416 -23.13 -29.35 -12.47
C LEU A 416 -24.53 -29.93 -12.22
N GLU A 417 -24.93 -30.05 -10.95
CA GLU A 417 -26.27 -30.53 -10.56
C GLU A 417 -27.32 -29.41 -10.65
N SER A 418 -26.90 -28.15 -10.59
CA SER A 418 -27.78 -26.99 -10.67
C SER A 418 -28.25 -26.71 -12.10
N PRO A 419 -29.46 -26.16 -12.30
CA PRO A 419 -29.90 -25.70 -13.61
C PRO A 419 -28.94 -24.66 -14.21
N ALA A 420 -28.63 -24.82 -15.49
CA ALA A 420 -27.79 -23.87 -16.20
C ALA A 420 -28.45 -22.47 -16.20
N ASN A 421 -27.64 -21.46 -15.91
CA ASN A 421 -28.02 -20.05 -15.90
C ASN A 421 -27.01 -19.23 -16.72
N GLU A 422 -27.21 -17.92 -16.79
CA GLU A 422 -26.40 -17.05 -17.64
C GLU A 422 -24.91 -17.00 -17.28
N TYR A 423 -24.56 -17.39 -16.05
CA TYR A 423 -23.20 -17.35 -15.52
C TYR A 423 -22.53 -18.72 -15.42
N SER A 424 -23.24 -19.82 -15.67
CA SER A 424 -22.74 -21.17 -15.40
C SER A 424 -21.41 -21.49 -16.09
N MET A 425 -21.16 -20.94 -17.29
CA MET A 425 -19.89 -21.13 -17.99
C MET A 425 -18.75 -20.36 -17.33
N ASP A 426 -18.96 -19.10 -16.97
CA ASP A 426 -18.01 -18.25 -16.26
C ASP A 426 -17.67 -18.88 -14.89
N ASP A 427 -18.69 -19.24 -14.10
CA ASP A 427 -18.55 -19.87 -12.78
C ASP A 427 -17.76 -21.20 -12.88
N ARG A 428 -18.00 -22.02 -13.92
CA ARG A 428 -17.25 -23.26 -14.16
C ARG A 428 -15.79 -22.98 -14.52
N CYS A 429 -15.52 -21.93 -15.30
CA CYS A 429 -14.16 -21.54 -15.67
C CYS A 429 -13.37 -20.99 -14.47
N VAL A 430 -14.01 -20.23 -13.57
CA VAL A 430 -13.41 -19.82 -12.28
C VAL A 430 -12.97 -21.06 -11.50
N ILE A 431 -13.87 -22.05 -11.35
CA ILE A 431 -13.55 -23.27 -10.60
C ILE A 431 -12.40 -24.05 -11.24
N HIS A 432 -12.39 -24.23 -12.57
CA HIS A 432 -11.28 -24.89 -13.26
C HIS A 432 -9.96 -24.15 -13.08
N LEU A 433 -9.94 -22.82 -13.22
CA LEU A 433 -8.72 -22.03 -13.00
C LEU A 433 -8.16 -22.27 -11.59
N LEU A 434 -9.01 -22.18 -10.56
CA LEU A 434 -8.61 -22.34 -9.16
C LEU A 434 -8.20 -23.78 -8.82
N LYS A 435 -8.87 -24.78 -9.40
CA LYS A 435 -8.47 -26.20 -9.28
C LYS A 435 -7.10 -26.43 -9.91
N GLY A 436 -6.86 -25.85 -11.09
CA GLY A 436 -5.57 -25.90 -11.77
C GLY A 436 -4.44 -25.38 -10.89
N LEU A 437 -4.65 -24.27 -10.18
CA LEU A 437 -3.68 -23.72 -9.22
C LEU A 437 -3.42 -24.65 -8.04
N CYS A 438 -4.48 -25.22 -7.44
CA CYS A 438 -4.32 -26.18 -6.33
C CYS A 438 -3.53 -27.42 -6.78
N LEU A 439 -3.89 -27.99 -7.94
CA LEU A 439 -3.24 -29.17 -8.52
C LEU A 439 -1.79 -28.88 -8.90
N LYS A 440 -1.51 -27.68 -9.45
CA LYS A 440 -0.15 -27.22 -9.75
C LYS A 440 0.71 -27.21 -8.48
N ASN A 441 0.21 -26.60 -7.41
CA ASN A 441 0.91 -26.51 -6.12
C ASN A 441 1.12 -27.88 -5.46
N GLN A 442 0.23 -28.85 -5.72
CA GLN A 442 0.36 -30.24 -5.25
C GLN A 442 1.26 -31.10 -6.16
N GLY A 443 1.80 -30.56 -7.25
CA GLY A 443 2.63 -31.30 -8.20
C GLY A 443 1.84 -32.18 -9.17
N HIS A 444 0.51 -32.09 -9.20
CA HIS A 444 -0.36 -32.79 -10.16
C HIS A 444 -0.43 -32.05 -11.51
N ILE A 445 0.73 -31.93 -12.16
CA ILE A 445 0.95 -31.04 -13.31
C ILE A 445 -0.01 -31.32 -14.48
N ARG A 446 -0.18 -32.58 -14.89
CA ARG A 446 -1.09 -32.93 -16.00
C ARG A 446 -2.53 -32.52 -15.73
N ALA A 447 -3.01 -32.76 -14.51
CA ALA A 447 -4.38 -32.39 -14.12
C ALA A 447 -4.54 -30.87 -14.05
N ALA A 448 -3.49 -30.14 -13.65
CA ALA A 448 -3.48 -28.68 -13.70
C ALA A 448 -3.59 -28.15 -15.13
N GLU A 449 -2.80 -28.71 -16.06
CA GLU A 449 -2.87 -28.35 -17.49
C GLU A 449 -4.26 -28.60 -18.08
N GLU A 450 -4.89 -29.73 -17.77
CA GLU A 450 -6.26 -30.04 -18.20
C GLU A 450 -7.25 -28.98 -17.71
N CYS A 451 -7.10 -28.52 -16.47
CA CYS A 451 -7.94 -27.47 -15.90
C CYS A 451 -7.78 -26.14 -16.66
N PHE A 452 -6.54 -25.69 -16.88
CA PHE A 452 -6.29 -24.44 -17.63
C PHE A 452 -6.75 -24.52 -19.09
N ASN A 453 -6.55 -25.67 -19.74
CA ASN A 453 -7.03 -25.91 -21.10
C ASN A 453 -8.57 -25.90 -21.19
N LYS A 454 -9.29 -26.40 -20.17
CA LYS A 454 -10.77 -26.29 -20.13
C LYS A 454 -11.25 -24.84 -20.12
N VAL A 455 -10.54 -23.96 -19.41
CA VAL A 455 -10.84 -22.51 -19.39
C VAL A 455 -10.58 -21.89 -20.75
N TYR A 456 -9.40 -22.13 -21.32
CA TYR A 456 -9.04 -21.61 -22.65
C TYR A 456 -10.02 -22.07 -23.74
N ASN A 457 -10.36 -23.36 -23.77
CA ASN A 457 -11.31 -23.92 -24.73
C ASN A 457 -12.75 -23.39 -24.57
N SER A 458 -13.04 -22.68 -23.47
CA SER A 458 -14.33 -22.08 -23.19
C SER A 458 -14.40 -20.58 -23.53
N GLU A 459 -13.34 -19.99 -24.08
CA GLU A 459 -13.23 -18.54 -24.38
C GLU A 459 -14.49 -17.95 -25.03
N LYS A 460 -14.98 -18.58 -26.12
CA LYS A 460 -16.16 -18.11 -26.87
C LYS A 460 -17.48 -18.24 -26.10
N LYS A 461 -17.49 -18.95 -24.98
CA LYS A 461 -18.68 -19.21 -24.15
C LYS A 461 -18.72 -18.35 -22.88
N ILE A 462 -17.61 -17.71 -22.52
CA ILE A 462 -17.50 -16.80 -21.37
C ILE A 462 -18.19 -15.48 -21.70
N LYS A 463 -19.07 -15.01 -20.81
CA LYS A 463 -19.88 -13.80 -21.06
C LYS A 463 -19.44 -12.57 -20.27
N PHE A 464 -18.85 -12.75 -19.09
CA PHE A 464 -18.61 -11.67 -18.14
C PHE A 464 -17.14 -11.62 -17.69
N ASP A 465 -16.59 -12.76 -17.29
CA ASP A 465 -15.28 -12.87 -16.62
C ASP A 465 -14.17 -13.14 -17.64
N HIS A 466 -14.02 -12.24 -18.61
CA HIS A 466 -13.03 -12.35 -19.69
C HIS A 466 -11.56 -12.37 -19.22
N TYR A 467 -11.28 -12.03 -17.96
CA TYR A 467 -9.94 -12.15 -17.39
C TYR A 467 -9.50 -13.62 -17.22
N LEU A 468 -10.44 -14.57 -17.17
CA LEU A 468 -10.15 -15.99 -16.92
C LEU A 468 -9.25 -16.62 -17.98
N VAL A 469 -9.45 -16.27 -19.25
CA VAL A 469 -8.69 -16.83 -20.38
C VAL A 469 -7.23 -16.40 -20.37
N PRO A 470 -6.89 -15.09 -20.39
CA PRO A 470 -5.48 -14.67 -20.32
C PRO A 470 -4.80 -15.15 -19.03
N ASN A 471 -5.53 -15.22 -17.92
CA ASN A 471 -4.99 -15.73 -16.66
C ASN A 471 -4.71 -17.25 -16.71
N ALA A 472 -5.61 -18.06 -17.27
CA ALA A 472 -5.38 -19.48 -17.47
C ALA A 472 -4.18 -19.75 -18.41
N LEU A 473 -4.03 -18.95 -19.47
CA LEU A 473 -2.89 -19.05 -20.39
C LEU A 473 -1.58 -18.65 -19.71
N LEU A 474 -1.60 -17.61 -18.87
CA LEU A 474 -0.45 -17.23 -18.05
C LEU A 474 -0.03 -18.38 -17.11
N GLU A 475 -0.97 -18.94 -16.35
CA GLU A 475 -0.67 -20.06 -15.43
C GLU A 475 -0.18 -21.30 -16.18
N LEU A 476 -0.76 -21.60 -17.35
CA LEU A 476 -0.29 -22.68 -18.21
C LEU A 476 1.14 -22.43 -18.73
N SER A 477 1.46 -21.19 -19.10
CA SER A 477 2.82 -20.83 -19.52
C SER A 477 3.84 -21.02 -18.40
N VAL A 478 3.47 -20.73 -17.14
CA VAL A 478 4.32 -20.97 -15.97
C VAL A 478 4.55 -22.47 -15.79
N VAL A 479 3.50 -23.29 -15.88
CA VAL A 479 3.62 -24.75 -15.85
C VAL A 479 4.57 -25.26 -16.94
N TYR A 480 4.49 -24.68 -18.15
CA TYR A 480 5.36 -25.07 -19.26
C TYR A 480 6.82 -24.68 -18.99
N ILE A 481 7.08 -23.50 -18.45
CA ILE A 481 8.43 -23.09 -18.02
C ILE A 481 8.98 -24.05 -16.97
N ASP A 482 8.21 -24.36 -15.94
CA ASP A 482 8.60 -25.23 -14.82
C ASP A 482 8.87 -26.68 -15.28
N THR A 483 8.24 -27.11 -16.38
CA THR A 483 8.42 -28.44 -16.99
C THR A 483 9.43 -28.46 -18.14
N GLY A 484 10.10 -27.34 -18.44
CA GLY A 484 11.12 -27.25 -19.49
C GLY A 484 10.59 -27.04 -20.91
N ARG A 485 9.28 -26.83 -21.11
CA ARG A 485 8.61 -26.55 -22.40
C ARG A 485 8.64 -25.05 -22.75
N LYS A 486 9.83 -24.46 -22.85
CA LYS A 486 10.00 -23.00 -22.98
C LYS A 486 9.41 -22.44 -24.28
N GLU A 487 9.57 -23.14 -25.40
CA GLU A 487 9.07 -22.68 -26.70
C GLU A 487 7.54 -22.60 -26.75
N GLU A 488 6.87 -23.55 -26.09
CA GLU A 488 5.41 -23.56 -25.96
C GLU A 488 4.95 -22.43 -25.03
N ALA A 489 5.65 -22.19 -23.93
CA ALA A 489 5.36 -21.09 -23.01
C ALA A 489 5.44 -19.73 -23.71
N ILE A 490 6.47 -19.50 -24.55
CA ILE A 490 6.63 -18.26 -25.31
C ILE A 490 5.44 -18.02 -26.24
N LYS A 491 4.96 -19.06 -26.94
CA LYS A 491 3.79 -18.96 -27.82
C LYS A 491 2.53 -18.54 -27.05
N LEU A 492 2.29 -19.16 -25.88
CA LEU A 492 1.14 -18.81 -25.02
C LEU A 492 1.23 -17.37 -24.50
N LEU A 493 2.41 -16.93 -24.07
CA LEU A 493 2.62 -15.56 -23.60
C LEU A 493 2.39 -14.52 -24.70
N MET A 494 2.78 -14.81 -25.95
CA MET A 494 2.49 -13.94 -27.09
C MET A 494 0.98 -13.82 -27.34
N CYS A 495 0.23 -14.93 -27.31
CA CYS A 495 -1.24 -14.92 -27.40
C CYS A 495 -1.89 -14.10 -26.27
N THR A 496 -1.37 -14.25 -25.05
CA THR A 496 -1.86 -13.54 -23.86
C THR A 496 -1.66 -12.03 -23.98
N LYS A 497 -0.49 -11.58 -24.47
CA LYS A 497 -0.19 -10.16 -24.69
C LYS A 497 -1.12 -9.51 -25.72
N LEU A 498 -1.48 -10.23 -26.78
CA LEU A 498 -2.46 -9.79 -27.78
C LEU A 498 -3.88 -9.68 -27.18
N SER A 499 -4.30 -10.66 -26.38
CA SER A 499 -5.61 -10.66 -25.72
C SER A 499 -5.74 -9.57 -24.64
N LEU A 500 -4.69 -9.36 -23.85
CA LEU A 500 -4.65 -8.28 -22.85
C LEU A 500 -4.63 -6.89 -23.52
N ALA A 501 -3.88 -6.72 -24.62
CA ALA A 501 -3.86 -5.46 -25.36
C ALA A 501 -5.23 -5.03 -25.91
N LEU A 502 -6.10 -5.99 -26.23
CA LEU A 502 -7.48 -5.75 -26.67
C LEU A 502 -8.45 -5.46 -25.50
N ASN A 503 -8.13 -5.90 -24.28
CA ASN A 503 -8.98 -5.78 -23.08
C ASN A 503 -8.54 -4.69 -22.08
N LEU A 504 -7.55 -3.85 -22.46
CA LEU A 504 -6.89 -2.82 -21.65
C LEU A 504 -7.78 -1.70 -21.06
N SER A 505 -9.10 -1.75 -21.21
CA SER A 505 -10.02 -0.85 -20.53
C SER A 505 -10.37 -1.29 -19.10
N ASN A 506 -10.07 -2.55 -18.70
CA ASN A 506 -10.68 -3.12 -17.48
C ASN A 506 -9.77 -3.80 -16.44
N LEU A 507 -8.49 -4.08 -16.71
CA LEU A 507 -7.53 -4.54 -15.69
C LEU A 507 -6.12 -4.08 -16.08
N THR A 508 -5.52 -3.22 -15.26
CA THR A 508 -4.13 -2.76 -15.41
C THR A 508 -3.29 -3.52 -14.40
N ILE A 509 -3.13 -4.82 -14.58
CA ILE A 509 -2.19 -5.64 -13.80
C ILE A 509 -1.63 -6.69 -14.75
N ASN A 510 -0.30 -6.80 -14.77
CA ASN A 510 0.54 -7.77 -15.48
C ASN A 510 0.67 -7.55 -16.99
N LEU A 511 1.83 -6.98 -17.38
CA LEU A 511 2.68 -7.37 -18.51
C LEU A 511 3.65 -6.22 -18.84
N SER A 512 4.76 -6.13 -18.10
CA SER A 512 5.96 -5.43 -18.58
C SER A 512 7.25 -6.10 -18.09
N SER A 513 7.57 -7.24 -18.68
CA SER A 513 8.94 -7.64 -19.02
C SER A 513 8.88 -8.73 -20.08
#